data_AF-A0A738E254-F1
#
_entry.id   AF-A0A738E254-F1
#
_cell.length_a   1.000
_cell.length_b   1.000
_cell.length_c   1.000
_cell.angle_alpha   90.00
_cell.angle_beta   90.00
_cell.angle_gamma   90.00
#
_symmetry.space_group_name_H-M   'P 1'
#
loop_
_entity.id
_entity.type
_entity.pdbx_description
1 polymer ?
#
loop_
_entity_poly.entity_id
_entity_poly.type
_entity_poly.pdbx_seq_one_letter_code
_entity_poly.pdbx_strand_id
1 'polypeptide(L)'
;MGLINELVYIIFMVMNVRFARTTGKKTYFNYIILCGGIIKIGRTANVNARLSELSFRLGIGCTLYSLFSYPSRQIACIAEKKAHEILKPYQTLPFNLKFGGSSEFFNVEPSIALSALAFTGGNIIYQHY
;
A
#
# COMPACT_ATOMS: atom_id res chain seq x y z
N MET A 1 1.08 -30.76 -2.23
CA MET A 1 0.74 -29.42 -2.77
C MET A 1 1.43 -28.28 -1.99
N GLY A 2 2.70 -28.44 -1.59
CA GLY A 2 3.39 -27.45 -0.73
C GLY A 2 4.55 -26.70 -1.40
N LEU A 3 5.31 -27.36 -2.29
CA LEU A 3 6.55 -26.78 -2.83
C LEU A 3 6.35 -25.74 -3.95
N ILE A 4 5.30 -25.86 -4.76
CA ILE A 4 5.10 -24.98 -5.93
C ILE A 4 4.73 -23.55 -5.49
N ASN A 5 3.95 -23.41 -4.41
CA ASN A 5 3.58 -22.10 -3.86
C ASN A 5 4.77 -21.38 -3.22
N GLU A 6 5.66 -22.09 -2.53
CA GLU A 6 6.88 -21.48 -1.96
C GLU A 6 7.87 -21.06 -3.03
N LEU A 7 8.04 -21.84 -4.11
CA LEU A 7 8.93 -21.47 -5.21
C LEU A 7 8.43 -20.23 -5.98
N VAL A 8 7.12 -20.14 -6.23
CA VAL A 8 6.53 -18.92 -6.84
C VAL A 8 6.73 -17.72 -5.91
N TYR A 9 6.53 -17.89 -4.60
CA TYR A 9 6.74 -16.85 -3.61
C TYR A 9 8.20 -16.37 -3.56
N ILE A 10 9.16 -17.29 -3.60
CA ILE A 10 10.60 -16.99 -3.59
C ILE A 10 11.03 -16.33 -4.90
N ILE A 11 10.56 -16.79 -6.05
CA ILE A 11 10.86 -16.17 -7.35
C ILE A 11 10.27 -14.76 -7.44
N PHE A 12 9.04 -14.55 -6.96
CA PHE A 12 8.43 -13.21 -6.87
C PHE A 12 9.19 -12.29 -5.89
N MET A 13 9.68 -12.85 -4.78
CA MET A 13 10.42 -12.11 -3.75
C MET A 13 11.82 -11.71 -4.24
N VAL A 14 12.51 -12.57 -5.01
CA VAL A 14 13.88 -12.32 -5.50
C VAL A 14 13.90 -11.34 -6.68
N MET A 15 12.90 -11.36 -7.57
CA MET A 15 12.86 -10.43 -8.72
C MET A 15 12.51 -8.98 -8.36
N ASN A 16 11.87 -8.73 -7.20
CA ASN A 16 11.39 -7.39 -6.83
C ASN A 16 12.31 -6.60 -5.86
N VAL A 17 13.51 -7.09 -5.57
CA VAL A 17 14.50 -6.47 -4.64
C VAL A 17 15.34 -5.36 -5.31
N ARG A 18 14.91 -4.83 -6.46
CA ARG A 18 15.61 -3.72 -7.13
C ARG A 18 14.78 -2.45 -7.25
N PHE A 19 14.13 -2.03 -6.17
CA PHE A 19 13.83 -0.60 -6.02
C PHE A 19 15.12 0.08 -5.55
N ALA A 20 15.75 0.78 -6.49
CA ALA A 20 17.08 1.37 -6.38
C ALA A 20 17.29 2.18 -5.09
N ARG A 21 18.26 1.73 -4.28
CA ARG A 21 19.01 2.61 -3.37
C ARG A 21 19.95 3.45 -4.22
N THR A 22 19.46 4.55 -4.78
CA THR A 22 20.29 5.57 -5.40
C THR A 22 20.10 6.87 -4.65
N THR A 23 21.18 7.33 -4.02
CA THR A 23 21.30 8.45 -3.06
C THR A 23 20.91 8.09 -1.62
N GLY A 24 21.75 8.44 -0.63
CA GLY A 24 21.53 8.20 0.80
C GLY A 24 20.33 8.95 1.42
N LYS A 25 19.37 9.42 0.60
CA LYS A 25 18.14 10.06 1.06
C LYS A 25 17.10 8.98 1.39
N LYS A 26 16.59 9.00 2.62
CA LYS A 26 15.49 8.13 3.04
C LYS A 26 14.21 8.57 2.34
N THR A 27 13.75 7.80 1.36
CA THR A 27 12.45 8.00 0.71
C THR A 27 11.37 7.30 1.54
N TYR A 28 10.23 7.96 1.73
CA TYR A 28 9.10 7.44 2.50
C TYR A 28 7.90 7.24 1.58
N PHE A 29 7.20 6.12 1.72
CA PHE A 29 6.15 5.75 0.77
C PHE A 29 4.78 5.62 1.42
N ASN A 30 3.76 6.09 0.69
CA ASN A 30 2.36 5.70 0.91
C ASN A 30 1.91 4.82 -0.25
N TYR A 31 1.18 3.75 0.05
CA TYR A 31 0.66 2.81 -0.94
C TYR A 31 -0.87 2.87 -1.01
N ILE A 32 -1.38 2.43 -2.15
CA ILE A 32 -2.77 2.04 -2.37
C ILE A 32 -2.76 0.59 -2.79
N ILE A 33 -3.40 -0.28 -2.01
CA ILE A 33 -3.55 -1.70 -2.34
C ILE A 33 -5.03 -2.01 -2.45
N LEU A 34 -5.43 -2.67 -3.54
CA LEU A 34 -6.78 -3.18 -3.76
C LEU A 34 -6.82 -4.65 -3.33
N CYS A 35 -7.76 -5.02 -2.46
CA CYS A 35 -7.97 -6.39 -2.02
C CYS A 35 -9.44 -6.73 -2.19
N GLY A 36 -9.81 -7.61 -3.14
CA GLY A 36 -11.21 -8.06 -3.29
C GLY A 36 -12.27 -6.94 -3.36
N GLY A 37 -11.95 -5.82 -4.01
CA GLY A 37 -12.86 -4.67 -4.17
C GLY A 37 -12.76 -3.58 -3.09
N ILE A 38 -11.96 -3.78 -2.03
CA ILE A 38 -11.72 -2.77 -1.00
C ILE A 38 -10.30 -2.21 -1.07
N ILE A 39 -10.15 -0.95 -0.70
CA ILE A 39 -8.88 -0.23 -0.74
C ILE A 39 -8.24 -0.16 0.64
N LYS A 40 -6.95 -0.48 0.68
CA LYS A 40 -6.04 -0.18 1.80
C LYS A 40 -5.09 0.94 1.41
N ILE A 41 -5.13 2.02 2.18
CA ILE A 41 -4.08 3.04 2.19
C ILE A 41 -3.18 2.83 3.41
N GLY A 42 -1.87 3.04 3.24
CA GLY A 42 -0.96 3.02 4.36
C GLY A 42 0.46 3.44 4.01
N ARG A 43 1.29 3.57 5.04
CA ARG A 43 2.73 3.83 4.91
C ARG A 43 3.54 2.54 4.85
N THR A 44 4.62 2.55 4.08
CA THR A 44 5.57 1.44 4.09
C THR A 44 6.99 1.86 3.74
N ALA A 45 7.96 1.10 4.25
CA ALA A 45 9.34 1.09 3.76
C ALA A 45 9.58 -0.05 2.75
N ASN A 46 8.69 -1.05 2.72
CA ASN A 46 8.75 -2.21 1.83
C ASN A 46 7.33 -2.59 1.40
N VAL A 47 6.95 -2.19 0.19
CA VAL A 47 5.58 -2.39 -0.31
C VAL A 47 5.25 -3.86 -0.59
N ASN A 48 6.23 -4.64 -1.03
CA ASN A 48 6.03 -6.06 -1.35
C ASN A 48 5.78 -6.89 -0.09
N ALA A 49 6.53 -6.61 0.98
CA ALA A 49 6.29 -7.23 2.27
C ALA A 49 4.88 -6.90 2.79
N ARG A 50 4.43 -5.64 2.63
CA ARG A 50 3.10 -5.22 3.07
C ARG A 50 1.99 -5.86 2.23
N LEU A 51 2.15 -5.92 0.91
CA LEU A 51 1.21 -6.58 0.01
C LEU A 51 1.03 -8.06 0.35
N SER A 52 2.15 -8.73 0.63
CA SER A 52 2.17 -10.14 1.00
C SER A 52 1.52 -10.40 2.35
N GLU A 53 1.83 -9.58 3.37
CA GLU A 53 1.19 -9.65 4.69
C GLU A 53 -0.31 -9.42 4.59
N LEU A 54 -0.73 -8.42 3.80
CA LEU A 54 -2.13 -8.06 3.64
C LEU A 54 -2.92 -9.18 2.97
N SER A 55 -2.39 -9.73 1.88
CA SER A 55 -3.01 -10.86 1.16
C SER A 55 -3.13 -12.09 2.08
N PHE A 56 -2.07 -12.42 2.81
CA PHE A 56 -2.05 -13.55 3.73
C PHE A 56 -3.08 -13.39 4.86
N ARG A 57 -3.11 -12.23 5.52
CA ARG A 57 -4.01 -12.00 6.66
C ARG A 57 -5.47 -11.88 6.28
N LEU A 58 -5.78 -11.38 5.09
CA LEU A 58 -7.15 -11.29 4.59
C LEU A 58 -7.61 -12.60 3.90
N GLY A 59 -6.68 -13.48 3.53
CA GLY A 59 -6.99 -14.71 2.78
C GLY A 59 -7.48 -14.44 1.35
N ILE A 60 -7.23 -13.25 0.80
CA ILE A 60 -7.65 -12.83 -0.54
C ILE A 60 -6.48 -12.24 -1.32
N GLY A 61 -6.54 -12.33 -2.63
CA GLY A 61 -5.56 -11.70 -3.51
C GLY A 61 -5.63 -10.17 -3.37
N CYS A 62 -4.48 -9.55 -3.12
CA CYS A 62 -4.32 -8.11 -3.15
C CYS A 62 -3.36 -7.69 -4.25
N THR A 63 -3.63 -6.52 -4.83
CA THR A 63 -2.82 -5.92 -5.89
C THR A 63 -2.37 -4.52 -5.47
N LEU A 64 -1.08 -4.24 -5.62
CA LEU A 64 -0.58 -2.87 -5.50
C LEU A 64 -1.15 -2.04 -6.65
N TYR A 65 -1.97 -1.04 -6.31
CA TYR A 65 -2.59 -0.13 -7.27
C TYR A 65 -1.72 1.10 -7.51
N SER A 66 -1.20 1.73 -6.45
CA SER A 66 -0.33 2.90 -6.60
C SER A 66 0.64 3.05 -5.44
N LEU A 67 1.75 3.74 -5.70
CA LEU A 67 2.78 4.06 -4.73
C LEU A 67 3.23 5.51 -4.89
N PHE A 68 3.19 6.26 -3.79
CA PHE A 68 3.59 7.65 -3.69
C PHE A 68 4.86 7.76 -2.87
N SER A 69 5.77 8.63 -3.28
CA SER A 69 6.99 8.97 -2.55
C SER A 69 6.91 10.36 -1.92
N TYR A 70 7.50 10.49 -0.74
CA TYR A 70 7.53 11.71 0.04
C TYR A 70 8.96 11.98 0.56
N PRO A 71 9.32 13.26 0.73
CA PRO A 71 10.68 13.65 1.14
C PRO A 71 10.95 13.41 2.63
N SER A 72 9.92 13.19 3.46
CA SER A 72 10.10 12.92 4.89
C SER A 72 9.01 12.01 5.46
N ARG A 73 9.34 11.32 6.58
CA ARG A 73 8.40 10.47 7.31
C ARG A 73 7.18 11.25 7.79
N GLN A 74 7.39 12.49 8.23
CA GLN A 74 6.35 13.35 8.75
C GLN A 74 5.36 13.72 7.64
N ILE A 75 5.85 14.06 6.46
CA ILE A 75 4.99 14.39 5.31
C ILE A 75 4.20 13.15 4.88
N ALA A 76 4.85 11.98 4.74
CA ALA A 76 4.14 10.74 4.44
C ALA A 76 3.04 10.41 5.48
N CYS A 77 3.32 10.65 6.77
CA CYS A 77 2.36 10.46 7.86
C CYS A 77 1.16 11.41 7.76
N ILE A 78 1.41 12.70 7.51
CA ILE A 78 0.36 13.70 7.34
C ILE A 78 -0.48 13.37 6.10
N ALA A 79 0.18 12.97 5.01
CA ALA A 79 -0.49 12.55 3.78
C ALA A 79 -1.39 11.33 3.97
N GLU A 80 -0.92 10.29 4.66
CA GLU A 80 -1.75 9.12 5.00
C GLU A 80 -2.99 9.57 5.78
N LYS A 81 -2.80 10.36 6.85
CA LYS A 81 -3.91 10.86 7.68
C LYS A 81 -4.92 11.69 6.87
N LYS A 82 -4.45 12.61 6.04
CA LYS A 82 -5.33 13.43 5.19
C LYS A 82 -6.11 12.59 4.19
N ALA A 83 -5.47 11.62 3.54
CA ALA A 83 -6.18 10.71 2.64
C ALA A 83 -7.24 9.89 3.38
N HIS A 84 -6.93 9.45 4.60
CA HIS A 84 -7.89 8.75 5.45
C HIS A 84 -9.06 9.64 5.90
N GLU A 85 -8.81 10.91 6.22
CA GLU A 85 -9.85 11.90 6.54
C GLU A 85 -10.78 12.15 5.35
N ILE A 86 -10.22 12.32 4.14
CA ILE A 86 -10.98 12.49 2.89
C ILE A 86 -11.88 11.28 2.63
N LEU A 87 -11.35 10.07 2.85
CA LEU A 87 -12.07 8.82 2.57
C LEU A 87 -12.89 8.30 3.75
N LYS A 88 -12.91 9.01 4.88
CA LYS A 88 -13.60 8.61 6.10
C LYS A 88 -15.07 8.23 5.88
N PRO A 89 -15.86 8.94 5.04
CA PRO A 89 -17.24 8.57 4.75
C PRO A 89 -17.40 7.19 4.08
N TYR A 90 -16.34 6.70 3.41
CA TYR A 90 -16.32 5.42 2.70
C TYR A 90 -15.61 4.32 3.47
N GLN A 91 -15.26 4.56 4.74
CA GLN A 91 -14.61 3.56 5.56
C GLN A 91 -15.54 2.34 5.73
N THR A 92 -15.01 1.15 5.44
CA THR A 92 -15.70 -0.11 5.71
C THR A 92 -15.24 -0.72 7.03
N LEU A 93 -16.08 -1.60 7.59
CA LEU A 93 -15.90 -2.21 8.91
C LEU A 93 -14.48 -2.75 9.08
N PRO A 94 -13.88 -2.59 10.27
CA PRO A 94 -12.55 -3.06 10.50
C PRO A 94 -12.56 -4.59 10.40
N PHE A 95 -11.76 -5.14 9.50
CA PHE A 95 -11.20 -6.45 9.79
C PHE A 95 -10.50 -6.31 11.13
N ASN A 96 -10.76 -7.22 12.08
CA ASN A 96 -10.09 -7.24 13.38
C ASN A 96 -8.62 -7.69 13.23
N LEU A 97 -7.91 -7.05 12.31
CA LEU A 97 -6.57 -7.35 11.86
C LEU A 97 -5.66 -6.18 12.25
N LYS A 98 -4.63 -6.50 13.03
CA LYS A 98 -3.60 -5.54 13.43
C LYS A 98 -2.54 -5.47 12.34
N PHE A 99 -2.53 -4.38 11.56
CA PHE A 99 -1.48 -4.09 10.58
C PHE A 99 -0.52 -3.02 11.11
N GLY A 100 0.70 -2.97 10.58
CA GLY A 100 1.59 -1.83 10.82
C GLY A 100 1.11 -0.61 10.04
N GLY A 101 0.56 0.41 10.72
CA GLY A 101 -0.06 1.58 10.09
C GLY A 101 -1.53 1.69 10.49
N SER A 102 -2.34 2.43 9.72
CA SER A 102 -3.79 2.45 9.96
C SER A 102 -4.40 1.06 9.67
N SER A 103 -5.42 0.66 10.44
CA SER A 103 -6.23 -0.55 10.18
C SER A 103 -7.47 -0.27 9.31
N GLU A 104 -7.63 0.94 8.80
CA GLU A 104 -8.82 1.34 8.03
C GLU A 104 -8.76 0.83 6.60
N PHE A 105 -9.92 0.43 6.09
CA PHE A 105 -10.17 0.05 4.70
C PHE A 105 -11.30 0.90 4.15
N PHE A 106 -11.33 1.11 2.84
CA PHE A 106 -12.27 2.00 2.17
C PHE A 106 -12.99 1.27 1.03
N ASN A 107 -14.30 1.42 0.97
CA ASN A 107 -15.13 0.92 -0.12
C ASN A 107 -15.28 2.01 -1.19
N VAL A 108 -14.24 2.21 -1.98
CA VAL A 108 -14.17 3.21 -3.05
C VAL A 108 -13.45 2.64 -4.27
N GLU A 109 -13.73 3.22 -5.43
CA GLU A 109 -12.94 2.99 -6.63
C GLU A 109 -11.46 3.37 -6.43
N PRO A 110 -10.51 2.61 -7.00
CA PRO A 110 -9.08 2.92 -6.89
C PRO A 110 -8.71 4.34 -7.35
N SER A 111 -9.42 4.89 -8.33
CA SER A 111 -9.24 6.26 -8.84
C SER A 111 -9.56 7.34 -7.80
N ILE A 112 -10.55 7.09 -6.93
CA ILE A 112 -10.91 7.99 -5.83
C ILE A 112 -9.81 7.97 -4.77
N ALA A 113 -9.31 6.78 -4.43
CA ALA A 113 -8.18 6.63 -3.50
C ALA A 113 -6.89 7.27 -4.03
N LEU A 114 -6.63 7.13 -5.34
CA LEU A 114 -5.51 7.77 -6.03
C LEU A 114 -5.62 9.29 -5.92
N SER A 115 -6.80 9.84 -6.20
CA SER A 115 -7.06 11.27 -6.10
C SER A 115 -6.82 11.77 -4.68
N ALA A 116 -7.34 11.07 -3.67
CA ALA A 116 -7.17 11.44 -2.27
C ALA A 116 -5.70 11.53 -1.85
N LEU A 117 -4.83 10.61 -2.29
CA LEU A 117 -3.39 10.71 -2.05
C LEU A 117 -2.69 11.74 -2.94
N ALA A 118 -3.10 11.90 -4.19
CA ALA A 118 -2.54 12.92 -5.09
C ALA A 118 -2.72 14.34 -4.54
N PHE A 119 -3.87 14.63 -3.91
CA PHE A 119 -4.12 15.90 -3.23
C PHE A 119 -3.17 16.19 -2.05
N THR A 120 -2.43 15.18 -1.56
CA THR A 120 -1.49 15.35 -0.44
C THR A 120 -0.08 15.77 -0.87
N GLY A 121 0.18 15.90 -2.18
CA GLY A 121 1.46 16.38 -2.72
C GLY A 121 2.58 15.33 -2.78
N GLY A 122 2.23 14.04 -2.78
CA GLY A 122 3.19 12.96 -3.02
C GLY A 122 3.50 12.79 -4.50
N ASN A 123 4.72 12.34 -4.83
CA ASN A 123 5.10 12.00 -6.20
C ASN A 123 4.74 10.54 -6.50
N ILE A 124 3.92 10.30 -7.52
CA ILE A 124 3.59 8.94 -7.98
C ILE A 124 4.85 8.30 -8.56
N ILE A 125 5.22 7.13 -8.05
CA ILE A 125 6.36 6.34 -8.54
C ILE A 125 5.93 4.99 -9.12
N TYR A 126 4.69 4.58 -8.90
CA TYR A 126 4.06 3.43 -9.51
C TYR A 126 2.54 3.62 -9.57
N GLN A 127 1.95 3.20 -10.67
CA GLN A 127 0.50 3.12 -10.85
C GLN A 127 0.18 1.93 -11.74
N HIS A 128 -0.80 1.13 -11.32
CA HIS A 128 -1.41 0.07 -12.11
C HIS A 128 -2.48 0.68 -13.02
N TYR A 129 -2.48 0.30 -14.30
CA TYR A 129 -3.43 0.75 -15.32
C TYR A 129 -4.44 -0.34 -15.64
#